data_AF-A0A399ZYI7-F1
#
_entry.id   AF-A0A399ZYI7-F1
#
_cell.length_a   1.000
_cell.length_b   1.000
_cell.length_c   1.000
_cell.angle_alpha   90.00
_cell.angle_beta   90.00
_cell.angle_gamma   90.00
#
_symmetry.space_group_name_H-M   'P 1'
#
loop_
_entity.id
_entity.type
_entity.pdbx_description
1 polymer ?
#
loop_
_entity_poly.entity_id
_entity_poly.type
_entity_poly.pdbx_seq_one_letter_code
_entity_poly.pdbx_strand_id
1 'polypeptide(L)'
;MTDWYESRARLFRALGHPARLRILEILAVEPCCVCDIVQKMGCRQPYASQQLAILREAGLVSTTREGIMIRYRLASPDVLRMLASERAPSNDAPPSAREERT
;
A
#
# COMPACT_ATOMS: atom_id res chain seq x y z
N MET A 1 -5.90 16.48 -25.81
CA MET A 1 -5.28 17.53 -24.95
C MET A 1 -5.67 17.41 -23.48
N THR A 2 -6.72 16.66 -23.09
CA THR A 2 -7.19 16.50 -21.68
C THR A 2 -6.53 15.34 -20.89
N ASP A 3 -5.70 14.55 -21.56
CA ASP A 3 -5.24 13.24 -21.09
C ASP A 3 -4.41 13.29 -19.78
N TRP A 4 -3.66 14.37 -19.58
CA TRP A 4 -2.75 14.50 -18.43
C TRP A 4 -3.48 14.81 -17.12
N TYR A 5 -4.54 15.62 -17.17
CA TYR A 5 -5.36 15.93 -15.99
C TYR A 5 -6.19 14.72 -15.58
N GLU A 6 -6.71 13.95 -16.54
CA GLU A 6 -7.39 12.69 -16.26
C GLU A 6 -6.44 11.68 -15.62
N SER A 7 -5.22 11.55 -16.14
CA SER A 7 -4.20 10.67 -15.56
C SER A 7 -3.84 11.08 -14.13
N ARG A 8 -3.67 12.38 -13.87
CA ARG A 8 -3.47 12.89 -12.49
C ARG A 8 -4.67 12.63 -11.59
N ALA A 9 -5.89 12.85 -12.07
CA ALA A 9 -7.10 12.59 -11.30
C ALA A 9 -7.22 11.11 -10.91
N ARG A 10 -6.90 10.18 -11.82
CA ARG A 10 -6.85 8.73 -11.52
C ARG A 10 -5.83 8.42 -10.43
N LEU A 11 -4.64 9.00 -10.51
CA LEU A 11 -3.60 8.84 -9.50
C LEU A 11 -4.05 9.36 -8.13
N PHE A 12 -4.59 10.58 -8.05
CA PHE A 12 -5.08 11.13 -6.79
C PHE A 12 -6.27 10.35 -6.23
N ARG A 13 -7.16 9.84 -7.07
CA ARG A 13 -8.27 8.99 -6.64
C ARG A 13 -7.78 7.65 -6.06
N ALA A 14 -6.69 7.11 -6.61
CA ALA A 14 -6.04 5.94 -6.04
C ALA A 14 -5.39 6.25 -4.68
N LEU A 15 -4.77 7.42 -4.51
CA LEU A 15 -4.19 7.84 -3.23
C LEU A 15 -5.24 8.18 -2.17
N GLY A 16 -6.39 8.71 -2.54
CA GLY A 16 -7.43 9.18 -1.61
C GLY A 16 -8.21 8.12 -0.83
N HIS A 17 -7.69 6.90 -0.65
CA HIS A 17 -8.38 5.84 0.08
C HIS A 17 -7.48 5.18 1.14
N PRO A 18 -7.96 5.06 2.39
CA PRO A 18 -7.12 4.69 3.53
C PRO A 18 -6.45 3.32 3.38
N ALA A 19 -7.19 2.31 2.91
CA ALA A 19 -6.60 0.98 2.69
C ALA A 19 -5.46 0.98 1.66
N ARG A 20 -5.53 1.85 0.64
CA ARG A 20 -4.51 1.93 -0.40
C ARG A 20 -3.25 2.61 0.10
N LEU A 21 -3.40 3.68 0.89
CA LEU A 21 -2.28 4.31 1.59
C LEU A 21 -1.58 3.32 2.51
N ARG A 22 -2.33 2.55 3.31
CA ARG A 22 -1.76 1.53 4.20
C ARG A 22 -1.00 0.43 3.43
N ILE A 23 -1.50 -0.01 2.28
CA ILE A 23 -0.77 -0.95 1.41
C ILE A 23 0.55 -0.31 0.92
N LEU A 24 0.51 0.94 0.47
CA LEU A 24 1.71 1.62 -0.02
C LEU A 24 2.76 1.80 1.09
N GLU A 25 2.34 2.08 2.33
CA GLU A 25 3.24 2.14 3.48
C GLU A 25 3.89 0.78 3.79
N ILE A 26 3.11 -0.31 3.71
CA ILE A 26 3.66 -1.67 3.85
C ILE A 26 4.71 -1.94 2.76
N LEU A 27 4.41 -1.60 1.51
CA LEU A 27 5.29 -1.80 0.36
C LEU A 27 6.49 -0.83 0.32
N ALA A 28 6.44 0.25 1.09
CA ALA A 28 7.55 1.18 1.25
C ALA A 28 8.70 0.58 2.08
N VAL A 29 8.37 -0.34 3.00
CA VAL A 29 9.36 -1.03 3.82
C VAL A 29 10.02 -2.16 3.03
N GLU A 30 9.21 -3.03 2.42
CA GLU A 30 9.70 -4.21 1.71
C GLU A 30 8.71 -4.73 0.65
N PRO A 31 9.19 -5.39 -0.41
CA PRO A 31 8.32 -6.07 -1.37
C PRO A 31 7.55 -7.26 -0.73
N CYS A 32 6.22 -7.18 -0.75
CA CYS A 32 5.34 -8.15 -0.08
C CYS A 32 4.51 -8.97 -1.10
N CYS A 33 4.12 -10.20 -0.74
CA CYS A 33 3.09 -10.92 -1.50
C CYS A 33 1.68 -10.53 -1.02
N VAL A 34 0.65 -10.97 -1.74
CA VAL A 34 -0.75 -10.71 -1.34
C VAL A 34 -1.08 -11.29 0.04
N CYS A 35 -0.50 -12.43 0.40
CA CYS A 35 -0.72 -13.06 1.70
C CYS A 35 -0.15 -12.21 2.84
N ASP A 36 1.07 -11.67 2.67
CA ASP A 36 1.70 -10.79 3.65
C ASP A 36 0.87 -9.52 3.87
N ILE A 37 0.35 -8.93 2.78
CA ILE A 37 -0.50 -7.73 2.85
C ILE A 37 -1.81 -8.03 3.58
N VAL A 38 -2.42 -9.17 3.30
CA VAL A 38 -3.64 -9.65 3.98
C VAL A 38 -3.41 -9.77 5.49
N GLN A 39 -2.29 -10.38 5.89
CA GLN A 39 -1.91 -10.53 7.29
C GLN A 39 -1.65 -9.16 7.96
N LYS A 40 -0.82 -8.30 7.34
CA LYS A 40 -0.47 -6.97 7.88
C LYS A 40 -1.67 -6.01 7.94
N MET A 41 -2.66 -6.17 7.06
CA MET A 41 -3.88 -5.34 7.05
C MET A 41 -5.06 -5.92 7.83
N GLY A 42 -5.02 -7.20 8.21
CA GLY A 42 -6.15 -7.87 8.86
C GLY A 42 -7.43 -7.91 8.00
N CYS A 43 -7.28 -7.98 6.67
CA CYS A 43 -8.39 -7.91 5.72
C CYS A 43 -8.57 -9.24 4.96
N ARG A 44 -9.61 -9.34 4.11
CA ARG A 44 -9.81 -10.55 3.28
C ARG A 44 -9.00 -10.47 1.99
N GLN A 45 -8.49 -11.62 1.51
CA GLN A 45 -7.67 -11.69 0.29
C GLN A 45 -8.33 -11.08 -0.97
N PRO A 46 -9.62 -11.30 -1.27
CA PRO A 46 -10.27 -10.65 -2.41
C PRO A 46 -10.25 -9.12 -2.32
N TYR A 47 -10.38 -8.58 -1.11
CA TYR A 47 -10.33 -7.15 -0.87
C TYR A 47 -8.92 -6.60 -1.11
N ALA A 48 -7.89 -7.23 -0.54
CA ALA A 48 -6.50 -6.84 -0.77
C ALA A 48 -6.14 -6.89 -2.27
N SER A 49 -6.53 -7.96 -2.97
CA SER A 49 -6.26 -8.11 -4.40
C SER A 49 -6.95 -7.03 -5.23
N GLN A 50 -8.18 -6.64 -4.88
CA GLN A 50 -8.90 -5.56 -5.55
C GLN A 50 -8.16 -4.22 -5.37
N GLN A 51 -7.73 -3.90 -4.15
CA GLN A 51 -6.99 -2.66 -3.90
C GLN A 51 -5.65 -2.65 -4.65
N LEU A 52 -4.95 -3.79 -4.71
CA LEU A 52 -3.70 -3.93 -5.46
C LEU A 52 -3.90 -3.78 -6.98
N ALA A 53 -5.01 -4.28 -7.53
CA ALA A 53 -5.34 -4.07 -8.93
C ALA A 53 -5.52 -2.58 -9.25
N ILE A 54 -6.26 -1.86 -8.41
CA ILE A 54 -6.47 -0.40 -8.55
C ILE A 54 -5.13 0.36 -8.46
N LEU A 55 -4.29 0.01 -7.47
CA LEU A 55 -2.97 0.63 -7.31
C LEU A 55 -2.06 0.35 -8.51
N ARG A 56 -2.15 -0.83 -9.12
CA ARG A 56 -1.37 -1.21 -10.31
C ARG A 56 -1.85 -0.45 -11.54
N GLU A 57 -3.16 -0.33 -11.74
CA GLU A 57 -3.75 0.45 -12.84
C GLU A 57 -3.40 1.94 -12.72
N ALA A 58 -3.30 2.45 -11.49
CA ALA A 58 -2.84 3.81 -11.23
C ALA A 58 -1.32 4.00 -11.35
N GLY A 59 -0.56 2.93 -11.62
CA GLY A 59 0.90 2.98 -11.76
C GLY A 59 1.66 3.21 -10.45
N LEU A 60 1.02 3.00 -9.29
CA LEU A 60 1.62 3.21 -7.96
C LEU A 60 2.40 1.99 -7.46
N VAL A 61 2.01 0.79 -7.91
CA VAL A 61 2.70 -0.46 -7.57
C VAL A 61 3.06 -1.23 -8.83
N SER A 62 4.15 -1.98 -8.74
CA SER A 62 4.60 -2.92 -9.75
C SER A 62 4.65 -4.33 -9.18
N THR A 63 4.51 -5.32 -10.06
CA THR A 63 4.60 -6.74 -9.70
C THR A 63 5.87 -7.35 -10.27
N THR A 64 6.52 -8.19 -9.50
CA THR A 64 7.64 -9.01 -9.95
C THR A 64 7.36 -10.46 -9.59
N ARG A 65 7.63 -11.36 -10.53
CA ARG A 65 7.49 -12.80 -10.30
C ARG A 65 8.79 -13.33 -9.71
N GLU A 66 8.72 -13.84 -8.49
CA GLU A 66 9.83 -14.51 -7.82
C GLU A 66 9.46 -15.98 -7.65
N GLY A 67 9.96 -16.81 -8.58
CA GLY A 67 9.61 -18.22 -8.68
C GLY A 67 8.12 -18.42 -8.98
N ILE A 68 7.39 -18.95 -8.01
CA ILE A 68 5.94 -19.21 -8.08
C ILE A 68 5.09 -18.09 -7.50
N MET A 69 5.69 -17.14 -6.77
CA MET A 69 4.98 -16.08 -6.07
C MET A 69 5.06 -14.75 -6.82
N ILE A 70 4.00 -13.97 -6.73
CA ILE A 70 3.96 -12.57 -7.21
C ILE A 70 4.23 -11.68 -6.01
N ARG A 71 5.32 -10.91 -6.09
CA ARG A 71 5.63 -9.85 -5.14
C ARG A 71 5.21 -8.49 -5.70
N TYR A 72 4.63 -7.68 -4.83
CA TYR A 72 4.30 -6.29 -5.09
C TYR A 72 5.39 -5.40 -4.52
N ARG A 73 5.70 -4.31 -5.21
CA ARG A 73 6.62 -3.26 -4.78
C ARG A 73 6.09 -1.90 -5.23
N LEU A 74 6.56 -0.82 -4.62
CA LEU A 74 6.31 0.52 -5.16
C LEU A 74 6.83 0.63 -6.60
N ALA A 75 6.07 1.29 -7.47
CA ALA A 75 6.46 1.45 -8.87
C ALA A 75 7.69 2.37 -9.03
N SER A 76 7.82 3.39 -8.17
CA SER A 76 8.97 4.27 -8.15
C SER A 76 9.23 4.85 -6.74
N PRO A 77 10.45 5.34 -6.47
CA PRO A 77 10.76 6.08 -5.24
C PRO A 77 9.93 7.36 -5.07
N ASP A 78 9.40 7.94 -6.16
CA ASP A 78 8.56 9.14 -6.09
C ASP A 78 7.24 8.90 -5.36
N VAL A 79 6.69 7.69 -5.46
CA VAL A 79 5.48 7.29 -4.72
C VAL A 79 5.73 7.41 -3.22
N LEU A 80 6.91 6.98 -2.75
CA LEU A 80 7.29 7.11 -1.34
C LEU A 80 7.46 8.58 -0.93
N ARG A 81 8.10 9.40 -1.77
CA ARG A 81 8.27 10.84 -1.50
C ARG A 81 6.93 11.56 -1.36
N MET A 82 5.93 11.20 -2.16
CA MET A 82 4.58 11.77 -2.05
C MET A 82 3.93 11.43 -0.69
N LEU A 83 4.02 10.18 -0.26
CA LEU A 83 3.45 9.71 1.02
C LEU A 83 4.17 10.33 2.23
N ALA A 84 5.47 10.57 2.13
CA ALA A 84 6.28 11.10 3.22
C ALA A 84 5.96 12.56 3.59
N SER A 85 5.32 13.33 2.70
CA SER A 85 5.04 14.75 2.97
C SER A 85 3.91 15.00 3.98
N GLU A 86 3.21 13.94 4.40
CA GLU A 86 1.95 14.03 5.16
C GLU A 86 2.04 13.49 6.60
N ARG A 87 3.25 13.15 7.09
CA ARG A 87 3.39 12.57 8.44
C ARG A 87 3.18 13.62 9.54
N ALA A 88 1.92 13.85 9.90
CA ALA A 88 1.59 14.21 11.28
C ALA A 88 1.93 13.01 12.18
N PRO A 89 2.64 13.18 13.31
CA PRO A 89 2.98 12.09 14.21
C PRO A 89 1.72 11.58 14.92
N SER A 90 1.03 10.61 14.32
CA SER A 90 -0.16 9.99 14.92
C SER A 90 0.11 8.52 15.21
N ASN A 91 0.71 8.31 16.39
CA ASN A 91 0.45 7.23 17.32
C ASN A 91 -0.24 5.96 16.76
N ASP A 92 0.53 5.02 16.25
CA ASP A 92 0.15 3.60 16.20
C ASP A 92 1.29 2.80 16.86
N ALA A 93 1.35 2.91 18.18
CA ALA A 93 2.07 1.95 19.00
C ALA A 93 1.21 0.68 19.04
N PRO A 94 1.76 -0.51 18.74
CA PRO A 94 0.99 -1.74 18.86
C PRO A 94 0.58 -1.93 20.34
N PRO A 95 -0.71 -2.22 20.65
CA PRO A 95 -1.09 -2.67 21.97
C PRO A 95 -0.63 -4.12 22.17
N SER A 96 0.68 -4.34 22.29
CA SER A 96 1.27 -5.62 22.65
C SER A 96 2.30 -5.47 23.76
N ALA A 97 1.78 -5.28 24.98
CA ALA A 97 2.39 -5.74 26.24
C ALA A 97 1.40 -5.48 27.38
N ARG A 98 0.30 -6.25 27.41
CA ARG A 98 -0.40 -6.55 28.66
C ARG A 98 -0.39 -8.06 28.83
N GLU A 99 0.78 -8.57 29.16
CA GLU A 99 0.93 -9.82 29.88
C GLU A 99 1.61 -9.51 31.22
N GLU A 100 0.86 -9.86 32.28
CA GLU A 100 1.31 -10.40 33.56
C GLU A 100 2.11 -9.50 34.53
N ARG A 101 1.45 -9.09 35.62
CA ARG A 101 1.83 -9.51 36.99
C ARG A 101 0.85 -9.04 38.07
N THR A 102 0.46 -10.03 38.88
CA THR A 102 -0.08 -9.99 40.25
C THR A 102 -1.59 -9.76 40.41
#